data_AF-A0A9X8Y7K4-F1
#
_entry.id   AF-A0A9X8Y7K4-F1
#
_cell.length_a   1.000
_cell.length_b   1.000
_cell.length_c   1.000
_cell.angle_alpha   90.00
_cell.angle_beta   90.00
_cell.angle_gamma   90.00
#
_symmetry.space_group_name_H-M   'P 1'
#
loop_
_entity.id
_entity.type
_entity.pdbx_description
1 polymer ?
#
loop_
_entity_poly.entity_id
_entity_poly.type
_entity_poly.pdbx_seq_one_letter_code
_entity_poly.pdbx_strand_id
1 'polypeptide(L)'
;MDIAYALSVIFTGISIVFLVLIALILVMVAMGKVLGGTGKKKDDAPSAPVKNAPAAPAPKAAPPQMAVQSGTPEEVVSVISAAIAAFTGGKGRITSIRRAKKEAPRGRSAWSMAGLRENTQPF
;
A
#
# COMPACT_ATOMS: atom_id res chain seq x y z
N MET A 1 4.12 2.91 -53.89
CA MET A 1 4.02 2.31 -52.55
C MET A 1 3.24 3.27 -51.69
N ASP A 2 2.01 2.90 -51.35
CA ASP A 2 1.09 3.78 -50.64
C ASP A 2 1.65 4.10 -49.25
N ILE A 3 2.18 5.30 -49.10
CA ILE A 3 2.80 5.80 -47.86
C ILE A 3 1.82 5.66 -46.67
N ALA A 4 0.51 5.77 -46.95
CA ALA A 4 -0.55 5.52 -45.98
C ALA A 4 -0.54 4.07 -45.46
N TYR A 5 -0.39 3.06 -46.33
CA TYR A 5 -0.26 1.66 -45.92
C TYR A 5 1.03 1.43 -45.12
N ALA A 6 2.14 2.02 -45.56
CA ALA A 6 3.40 1.93 -44.83
C ALA A 6 3.30 2.51 -43.41
N LEU A 7 2.66 3.68 -43.26
CA LEU A 7 2.38 4.28 -41.95
C LEU A 7 1.49 3.37 -41.10
N SER A 8 0.39 2.84 -41.62
CA SER A 8 -0.49 1.94 -40.88
C SER A 8 0.23 0.69 -40.39
N VAL A 9 1.09 0.07 -41.21
CA VAL A 9 1.88 -1.10 -40.82
C VAL A 9 2.88 -0.74 -39.72
N ILE A 10 3.56 0.40 -39.81
CA ILE A 10 4.49 0.89 -38.77
C ILE A 10 3.75 1.11 -37.44
N PHE A 11 2.61 1.80 -37.47
CA PHE A 11 1.80 2.03 -36.26
C PHE A 11 1.29 0.73 -35.65
N THR A 12 0.85 -0.21 -36.48
CA THR A 12 0.37 -1.53 -36.02
C THR A 12 1.50 -2.34 -35.40
N GLY A 13 2.71 -2.29 -35.98
CA GLY A 13 3.91 -2.91 -35.43
C GLY A 13 4.32 -2.32 -34.08
N ILE A 14 4.37 -0.98 -33.97
CA ILE A 14 4.68 -0.29 -32.70
C ILE A 14 3.64 -0.63 -31.64
N SER A 15 2.35 -0.62 -32.01
CA SER A 15 1.25 -0.93 -31.10
C SER A 15 1.29 -2.37 -30.60
N ILE A 16 1.54 -3.34 -31.49
CA ILE A 16 1.68 -4.76 -31.14
C ILE A 16 2.87 -4.99 -30.19
N VAL A 17 4.02 -4.37 -30.48
CA VAL A 17 5.20 -4.48 -29.59
C VAL A 17 4.87 -3.95 -28.20
N PHE A 18 4.19 -2.81 -28.11
CA PHE A 18 3.80 -2.22 -26.83
C PHE A 18 2.82 -3.11 -26.06
N LEU A 19 1.82 -3.67 -26.74
CA LEU A 19 0.85 -4.60 -26.13
C LEU A 19 1.53 -5.87 -25.60
N VAL A 20 2.46 -6.45 -26.36
CA VAL A 20 3.21 -7.63 -25.92
C VAL A 20 4.09 -7.31 -24.72
N LEU A 21 4.80 -6.18 -24.72
CA LEU A 21 5.60 -5.74 -23.57
C LEU A 21 4.73 -5.55 -22.32
N ILE A 22 3.60 -4.85 -22.44
CA ILE A 22 2.67 -4.64 -21.32
C ILE A 22 2.12 -5.97 -20.81
N ALA A 23 1.71 -6.88 -21.70
CA ALA A 23 1.21 -8.19 -21.32
C ALA A 23 2.29 -9.01 -20.58
N LEU A 24 3.54 -9.00 -21.06
CA LEU A 24 4.67 -9.67 -20.40
C LEU A 24 4.94 -9.08 -19.01
N ILE A 25 4.93 -7.75 -18.88
CA ILE A 25 5.07 -7.05 -17.60
C ILE A 25 3.93 -7.42 -16.66
N LEU A 26 2.68 -7.46 -17.14
CA LEU A 26 1.51 -7.85 -16.36
C LEU A 26 1.62 -9.27 -15.82
N VAL A 27 2.09 -10.21 -16.63
CA VAL A 27 2.32 -11.59 -16.20
C VAL A 27 3.45 -11.66 -15.17
N MET A 28 4.55 -10.93 -15.38
CA MET A 28 5.66 -10.87 -14.45
C MET A 28 5.27 -10.23 -13.11
N VAL A 29 4.44 -9.18 -13.14
CA VAL A 29 3.84 -8.54 -11.97
C VAL A 29 2.80 -9.45 -11.32
N ALA A 30 2.02 -10.22 -12.07
CA ALA A 30 1.08 -11.18 -11.50
C ALA A 30 1.82 -12.27 -10.73
N MET A 31 2.87 -12.85 -11.31
CA MET A 31 3.78 -13.76 -10.60
C MET A 31 4.47 -13.07 -9.42
N GLY A 32 4.96 -11.84 -9.58
CA GLY A 32 5.54 -11.03 -8.50
C GLY A 32 4.54 -10.65 -7.40
N LYS A 33 3.24 -10.57 -7.69
CA LYS A 33 2.17 -10.25 -6.73
C LYS A 33 1.65 -11.49 -6.02
N VAL A 34 1.65 -12.64 -6.70
CA VAL A 34 1.34 -13.94 -6.11
C VAL A 34 2.50 -14.43 -5.23
N LEU A 35 3.76 -14.16 -5.62
CA LEU A 35 4.95 -14.57 -4.87
C LEU A 35 5.45 -13.49 -3.88
N GLY A 36 5.21 -12.22 -4.15
CA GLY A 36 5.57 -11.06 -3.32
C GLY A 36 4.58 -10.74 -2.19
N GLY A 37 3.60 -11.61 -1.94
CA GLY A 37 2.73 -11.54 -0.75
C GLY A 37 3.48 -11.62 0.60
N THR A 38 4.81 -11.83 0.59
CA THR A 38 5.63 -11.89 1.79
C THR A 38 6.98 -11.18 1.60
N GLY A 39 7.03 -9.84 1.57
CA GLY A 39 8.31 -9.11 1.62
C GLY A 39 8.19 -7.59 1.59
N LYS A 40 8.51 -6.93 2.71
CA LYS A 40 8.48 -5.47 2.92
C LYS A 40 9.67 -4.72 2.28
N LYS A 41 9.51 -3.38 2.17
CA LYS A 41 10.47 -2.25 2.40
C LYS A 41 10.56 -1.35 1.15
N LYS A 42 10.05 -0.11 1.22
CA LYS A 42 10.71 1.13 1.70
C LYS A 42 11.93 1.50 0.85
N ASP A 43 11.71 2.42 -0.07
CA ASP A 43 12.71 3.41 -0.46
C ASP A 43 12.21 4.79 -0.01
N ASP A 44 12.75 5.23 1.13
CA ASP A 44 12.83 6.64 1.54
C ASP A 44 13.96 7.26 0.68
N ALA A 45 13.79 8.43 0.04
CA ALA A 45 14.20 9.76 0.56
C ALA A 45 14.48 10.69 -0.66
N PRO A 46 14.92 11.97 -0.52
CA PRO A 46 14.43 13.10 0.28
C PRO A 46 14.36 14.43 -0.55
N SER A 47 13.52 15.41 -0.19
CA SER A 47 13.77 16.86 -0.41
C SER A 47 12.66 17.70 0.24
N ALA A 48 12.91 18.34 1.38
CA ALA A 48 13.49 19.68 1.57
C ALA A 48 12.38 20.73 1.87
N PRO A 49 12.51 21.51 2.97
CA PRO A 49 11.47 22.40 3.44
C PRO A 49 11.58 23.79 2.79
N VAL A 50 10.49 24.34 2.26
CA VAL A 50 10.45 25.75 1.82
C VAL A 50 9.29 26.50 2.48
N LYS A 51 9.63 27.09 3.62
CA LYS A 51 9.38 28.45 4.11
C LYS A 51 8.31 29.34 3.38
N ASN A 52 7.30 29.72 4.17
CA ASN A 52 6.58 31.02 4.33
C ASN A 52 5.91 31.74 3.13
N ALA A 53 4.59 32.03 3.25
CA ALA A 53 3.92 33.37 3.31
C ALA A 53 2.35 33.19 3.34
N PRO A 54 1.48 34.20 3.60
CA PRO A 54 0.54 34.20 4.74
C PRO A 54 -0.98 34.14 4.41
N ALA A 55 -1.74 33.65 5.39
CA ALA A 55 -3.14 33.88 5.77
C ALA A 55 -4.24 34.07 4.69
N ALA A 56 -5.03 33.01 4.49
CA ALA A 56 -6.42 33.05 4.03
C ALA A 56 -7.28 32.20 5.01
N PRO A 57 -8.57 32.54 5.24
CA PRO A 57 -9.31 32.19 6.46
C PRO A 57 -9.36 30.68 6.71
N ALA A 58 -9.01 30.31 7.94
CA ALA A 58 -8.87 28.94 8.41
C ALA A 58 -10.10 28.09 8.05
N PRO A 59 -9.96 27.08 7.18
CA PRO A 59 -10.96 26.03 7.07
C PRO A 59 -11.00 25.31 8.42
N LYS A 60 -12.18 25.42 9.06
CA LYS A 60 -12.74 24.54 10.09
C LYS A 60 -11.81 23.38 10.46
N ALA A 61 -11.28 23.41 11.68
CA ALA A 61 -10.39 22.41 12.25
C ALA A 61 -10.70 21.01 11.70
N ALA A 62 -9.80 20.51 10.86
CA ALA A 62 -9.90 19.14 10.37
C ALA A 62 -9.92 18.21 11.59
N PRO A 63 -10.80 17.20 11.62
CA PRO A 63 -10.77 16.19 12.67
C PRO A 63 -9.34 15.63 12.76
N PRO A 64 -8.87 15.30 13.98
CA PRO A 64 -7.49 14.87 14.21
C PRO A 64 -7.13 13.81 13.17
N GLN A 65 -6.10 14.11 12.37
CA GLN A 65 -5.61 13.20 11.34
C GLN A 65 -5.39 11.86 12.01
N MET A 66 -6.19 10.88 11.57
CA MET A 66 -6.11 9.52 12.03
C MET A 66 -4.65 9.11 11.87
N ALA A 67 -3.99 8.70 12.96
CA ALA A 67 -2.60 8.28 12.92
C ALA A 67 -2.51 6.98 12.10
N VAL A 68 -2.40 7.12 10.79
CA VAL A 68 -2.22 6.01 9.85
C VAL A 68 -0.80 5.51 10.06
N GLN A 69 -0.66 4.26 10.49
CA GLN A 69 0.66 3.63 10.60
C GLN A 69 1.29 3.56 9.21
N SER A 70 2.53 4.02 9.09
CA SER A 70 3.30 4.03 7.85
C SER A 70 3.38 2.62 7.24
N GLY A 71 2.56 2.39 6.20
CA GLY A 71 2.45 1.10 5.53
C GLY A 71 1.02 0.56 5.36
N THR A 72 -0.03 1.34 5.60
CA THR A 72 -1.38 1.09 5.07
C THR A 72 -1.77 2.25 4.15
N PRO A 73 -2.05 2.00 2.86
CA PRO A 73 -2.41 3.06 1.92
C PRO A 73 -3.71 3.75 2.35
N GLU A 74 -3.73 5.09 2.28
CA GLU A 74 -4.85 5.92 2.73
C GLU A 74 -6.15 5.62 1.96
N GLU A 75 -6.03 5.20 0.70
CA GLU A 75 -7.15 4.71 -0.12
C GLU A 75 -7.86 3.51 0.51
N VAL A 76 -7.12 2.55 1.05
CA VAL A 76 -7.74 1.39 1.72
C VAL A 76 -8.41 1.81 3.02
N VAL A 77 -7.84 2.78 3.74
CA VAL A 77 -8.43 3.33 4.96
C VAL A 77 -9.73 4.10 4.67
N SER A 78 -9.79 4.86 3.57
CA SER A 78 -10.99 5.61 3.19
C SER A 78 -12.12 4.68 2.75
N VAL A 79 -11.82 3.67 1.93
CA VAL A 79 -12.81 2.67 1.50
C VAL A 79 -13.36 1.87 2.68
N ILE A 80 -12.50 1.43 3.60
CA ILE A 80 -12.95 0.70 4.81
C ILE A 80 -13.78 1.62 5.72
N SER A 81 -13.37 2.87 5.91
CA SER A 81 -14.13 3.80 6.75
C SER A 81 -15.49 4.15 6.16
N ALA A 82 -15.58 4.34 4.84
CA ALA A 82 -16.85 4.53 4.13
C ALA A 82 -17.76 3.29 4.24
N ALA A 83 -17.21 2.08 4.09
CA ALA A 83 -17.98 0.84 4.24
C ALA A 83 -18.54 0.68 5.67
N ILE A 84 -17.74 1.00 6.70
CA ILE A 84 -18.21 0.97 8.10
C ILE A 84 -19.28 2.04 8.32
N ALA A 85 -19.11 3.24 7.77
CA ALA A 85 -20.10 4.31 7.89
C ALA A 85 -21.43 3.92 7.23
N ALA A 86 -21.39 3.29 6.05
CA ALA A 86 -22.57 2.78 5.37
C ALA A 86 -23.25 1.65 6.17
N PHE A 87 -22.46 0.72 6.72
CA PHE A 87 -22.98 -0.42 7.50
C PHE A 87 -23.59 0.01 8.84
N THR A 88 -22.98 0.99 9.51
CA THR A 88 -23.46 1.51 10.80
C THR A 88 -24.52 2.61 10.65
N GLY A 89 -24.92 2.94 9.42
CA GLY A 89 -25.87 4.02 9.15
C GLY A 89 -25.40 5.38 9.69
N GLY A 90 -24.08 5.61 9.70
CA GLY A 90 -23.45 6.81 10.23
C GLY A 90 -23.32 6.85 11.77
N LYS A 91 -23.72 5.79 12.48
CA LYS A 91 -23.63 5.71 13.95
C LYS A 91 -22.34 5.02 14.38
N GLY A 92 -21.20 5.68 14.17
CA GLY A 92 -19.91 5.19 14.62
C GLY A 92 -18.75 6.08 14.19
N ARG A 93 -17.69 6.13 15.01
CA ARG A 93 -16.44 6.84 14.68
C ARG A 93 -15.24 5.93 14.90
N ILE A 94 -14.35 5.88 13.92
CA ILE A 94 -13.12 5.09 13.97
C ILE A 94 -12.10 5.86 14.81
N THR A 95 -11.71 5.31 15.96
CA THR A 95 -10.80 5.96 16.92
C THR A 95 -9.34 5.58 16.70
N SER A 96 -9.06 4.38 16.19
CA SER A 96 -7.71 3.93 15.89
C SER A 96 -7.71 2.83 14.83
N ILE A 97 -6.63 2.77 14.05
CA ILE A 97 -6.38 1.70 13.08
C ILE A 97 -5.06 1.06 13.46
N ARG A 98 -5.10 -0.23 13.75
CA ARG A 98 -3.90 -1.04 13.99
C ARG A 98 -3.96 -2.28 13.11
N ARG A 99 -2.80 -2.73 12.64
CA ARG A 99 -2.72 -4.04 12.00
C ARG A 99 -3.21 -5.09 12.99
N ALA A 100 -4.17 -5.91 12.57
CA ALA A 100 -4.52 -7.11 13.31
C ALA A 100 -3.22 -7.89 13.51
N LYS A 101 -2.91 -8.21 14.77
CA LYS A 101 -1.84 -9.16 15.06
C LYS A 101 -2.29 -10.44 14.37
N LYS A 102 -1.63 -10.85 13.28
CA LYS A 102 -1.82 -12.21 12.74
C LYS A 102 -1.66 -13.10 13.96
N GLU A 103 -2.72 -13.79 14.35
CA GLU A 103 -2.64 -14.80 15.39
C GLU A 103 -1.59 -15.78 14.91
N ALA A 104 -0.37 -15.66 15.47
CA ALA A 104 0.63 -16.69 15.29
C ALA A 104 -0.06 -17.99 15.73
N PRO A 105 0.01 -19.06 14.91
CA PRO A 105 -0.79 -20.27 15.09
C PRO A 105 -0.72 -20.72 16.55
N ARG A 106 -1.79 -20.42 17.32
CA ARG A 106 -1.98 -20.60 18.77
C ARG A 106 -0.71 -20.98 19.57
N GLY A 107 0.33 -20.18 19.47
CA GLY A 107 1.65 -20.60 19.92
C GLY A 107 2.65 -19.47 19.86
N ARG A 108 3.34 -19.26 20.98
CA ARG A 108 4.52 -18.40 21.07
C ARG A 108 5.57 -18.98 20.09
N SER A 109 6.20 -18.13 19.27
CA SER A 109 7.15 -18.61 18.26
C SER A 109 8.27 -19.44 18.89
N ALA A 110 8.84 -20.39 18.14
CA ALA A 110 9.93 -21.23 18.63
C ALA A 110 11.10 -20.41 19.22
N TRP A 111 11.42 -19.27 18.60
CA TRP A 111 12.40 -18.31 19.12
C TRP A 111 11.96 -17.60 20.41
N SER A 112 10.69 -17.22 20.52
CA SER A 112 10.18 -16.61 21.75
C SER A 112 10.10 -17.61 22.91
N MET A 113 9.94 -18.91 22.62
CA MET A 113 10.03 -19.98 23.62
C MET A 113 11.47 -20.30 24.00
N ALA A 114 12.39 -20.34 23.03
CA ALA A 114 13.81 -20.58 23.28
C ALA A 114 14.42 -19.51 24.18
N GLY A 115 14.20 -18.23 23.86
CA GLY A 115 14.70 -17.13 24.67
C GLY A 115 14.12 -17.12 26.09
N LEU A 116 12.89 -17.59 26.29
CA LEU A 116 12.33 -17.73 27.65
C LEU A 116 13.06 -18.84 28.41
N ARG A 117 13.29 -20.00 27.78
CA ARG A 117 14.00 -21.13 28.40
C ARG A 117 15.42 -20.77 28.82
N GLU A 118 16.13 -20.02 27.99
CA GLU A 118 17.49 -19.55 28.26
C GLU A 118 17.52 -18.50 29.39
N ASN A 119 16.54 -17.59 29.44
CA ASN A 119 16.47 -16.58 30.50
C ASN A 119 16.04 -17.16 31.87
N THR A 120 15.29 -18.26 31.86
CA THR A 120 14.78 -18.89 33.08
C THR A 120 15.60 -20.09 33.54
N GLN A 121 16.73 -20.39 32.90
CA GLN A 121 17.63 -21.41 33.42
C GLN A 121 18.40 -20.86 34.63
N PRO A 122 18.47 -21.61 35.75
CA PRO A 122 19.29 -21.22 36.88
C PRO A 122 20.78 -21.32 36.50
N PHE A 123 21.59 -20.44 37.11
CA PHE A 123 23.04 -20.41 37.01
C PHE A 123 23.71 -21.49 37.87
#